data_AF-A0A2V9KC19-F1
#
_entry.id   AF-A0A2V9KC19-F1
#
_cell.length_a   1.000
_cell.length_b   1.000
_cell.length_c   1.000
_cell.angle_alpha   90.00
_cell.angle_beta   90.00
_cell.angle_gamma   90.00
#
_symmetry.space_group_name_H-M   'P 1'
#
loop_
_entity.id
_entity.type
_entity.pdbx_description
1 polymer ?
#
loop_
_entity_poly.entity_id
_entity_poly.type
_entity_poly.pdbx_seq_one_letter_code
_entity_poly.pdbx_strand_id
1 'polypeptide(L)'
;RPQSIDIHLAASRDGLNFTRVCRGEPFIPSGSTGYYDYMAMACDQSEPIIVNGTVYIYYAALNVPHDFDPNVEGENGGAALATFKRDRLVSLQTGESGSGLCRVTTKPFTVRHSKLYLNAATWMKGSIRVEALTRDWRPIPGFTEPQALGIQGDALDHPVRWKDNIDVSKLLGKEIRLKFYMTRARMYAMTLSDEDRKLNAVDSEYHDDKQADSSPKLI
;
A
#
# COMPACT_ATOMS: atom_id res chain seq x y z
N ARG A 1 -28.42 -16.65 -12.57
CA ARG A 1 -27.44 -16.91 -11.48
C ARG A 1 -27.60 -15.74 -10.51
N PRO A 2 -27.68 -15.98 -9.20
CA PRO A 2 -27.78 -14.89 -8.22
C PRO A 2 -26.60 -13.93 -8.42
N GLN A 3 -26.87 -12.63 -8.37
CA GLN A 3 -25.88 -11.58 -8.60
C GLN A 3 -25.39 -11.04 -7.25
N SER A 4 -24.09 -11.01 -7.02
CA SER A 4 -23.50 -10.37 -5.84
C SER A 4 -23.14 -8.91 -6.10
N ILE A 5 -22.82 -8.17 -5.03
CA ILE A 5 -22.14 -6.87 -5.10
C ILE A 5 -20.85 -6.97 -4.29
N ASP A 6 -19.76 -6.45 -4.85
CA ASP A 6 -18.48 -6.29 -4.20
C ASP A 6 -18.02 -4.82 -4.23
N ILE A 7 -17.01 -4.49 -3.42
CA ILE A 7 -16.48 -3.12 -3.32
C ILE A 7 -15.16 -3.04 -4.09
N HIS A 8 -15.06 -2.09 -5.01
CA HIS A 8 -13.90 -1.87 -5.88
C HIS A 8 -13.26 -0.50 -5.66
N LEU A 9 -11.96 -0.39 -5.89
CA LEU A 9 -11.22 0.87 -5.78
C LEU A 9 -11.23 1.68 -7.09
N ALA A 10 -11.30 3.00 -6.92
CA ALA A 10 -11.01 3.96 -7.96
C ALA A 10 -10.17 5.10 -7.37
N ALA A 11 -9.22 5.62 -8.15
CA ALA A 11 -8.34 6.69 -7.72
C ALA A 11 -8.45 7.90 -8.66
N SER A 12 -8.37 9.10 -8.07
CA SER A 12 -8.36 10.37 -8.78
C SER A 12 -7.35 11.33 -8.14
N ARG A 13 -6.75 12.22 -8.95
CA ARG A 13 -5.89 13.31 -8.46
C ARG A 13 -6.59 14.67 -8.42
N ASP A 14 -7.69 14.80 -9.15
CA ASP A 14 -8.47 16.04 -9.28
C ASP A 14 -9.87 15.93 -8.66
N GLY A 15 -10.26 14.74 -8.18
CA GLY A 15 -11.59 14.48 -7.64
C GLY A 15 -12.70 14.43 -8.70
N LEU A 16 -12.35 14.52 -9.99
CA LEU A 16 -13.29 14.56 -11.11
C LEU A 16 -13.10 13.36 -12.03
N ASN A 17 -11.85 13.05 -12.39
CA ASN A 17 -11.49 11.98 -13.30
C ASN A 17 -10.97 10.79 -12.50
N PHE A 18 -11.72 9.69 -12.53
CA PHE A 18 -11.42 8.47 -11.77
C PHE A 18 -10.94 7.33 -12.67
N THR A 19 -9.91 6.63 -12.22
CA THR A 19 -9.41 5.40 -12.85
C THR A 19 -9.64 4.23 -11.91
N ARG A 20 -10.25 3.15 -12.41
CA ARG A 20 -10.37 1.88 -11.66
C ARG A 20 -8.99 1.31 -11.35
N VAL A 21 -8.75 0.99 -10.08
CA VAL A 21 -7.53 0.33 -9.61
C VAL A 21 -7.74 -1.18 -9.68
N CYS A 22 -6.74 -1.94 -10.14
CA CYS A 22 -6.81 -3.40 -10.27
C CYS A 22 -8.13 -3.89 -10.89
N ARG A 23 -8.50 -3.34 -12.06
CA ARG A 23 -9.82 -3.58 -12.67
C ARG A 23 -10.16 -5.07 -12.75
N GLY A 24 -11.26 -5.46 -12.12
CA GLY A 24 -11.73 -6.86 -12.07
C GLY A 24 -11.36 -7.60 -10.79
N GLU A 25 -10.55 -6.99 -9.92
CA GLU A 25 -10.22 -7.49 -8.59
C GLU A 25 -10.96 -6.66 -7.53
N PRO A 26 -11.86 -7.27 -6.75
CA PRO A 26 -12.54 -6.56 -5.68
C PRO A 26 -11.57 -6.22 -4.57
N PHE A 27 -11.76 -5.04 -3.96
CA PHE A 27 -11.03 -4.62 -2.78
C PHE A 27 -11.61 -5.25 -1.50
N ILE A 28 -12.95 -5.25 -1.39
CA ILE A 28 -13.67 -6.08 -0.41
C ILE A 28 -14.53 -7.04 -1.24
N PRO A 29 -14.17 -8.34 -1.33
CA PRO A 29 -14.94 -9.32 -2.09
C PRO A 29 -16.26 -9.62 -1.40
N SER A 30 -17.29 -9.94 -2.21
CA SER A 30 -18.53 -10.49 -1.68
C SER A 30 -18.32 -11.89 -1.10
N GLY A 31 -19.11 -12.24 -0.08
CA GLY A 31 -19.22 -13.60 0.41
C GLY A 31 -19.74 -14.60 -0.63
N SER A 32 -19.68 -15.89 -0.29
CA SER A 32 -20.37 -16.93 -1.05
C SER A 32 -21.89 -16.85 -0.86
N THR A 33 -22.68 -17.45 -1.75
CA THR A 33 -24.13 -17.51 -1.61
C THR A 33 -24.52 -18.08 -0.24
N GLY A 34 -25.41 -17.39 0.47
CA GLY A 34 -25.85 -17.76 1.81
C GLY A 34 -24.97 -17.22 2.94
N TYR A 35 -23.85 -16.55 2.63
CA TYR A 35 -23.02 -15.85 3.61
C TYR A 35 -23.52 -14.42 3.85
N TYR A 36 -23.22 -13.86 5.03
CA TYR A 36 -23.88 -12.64 5.51
C TYR A 36 -23.60 -11.39 4.66
N ASP A 37 -22.48 -11.35 3.95
CA ASP A 37 -22.01 -10.25 3.09
C ASP A 37 -22.02 -10.63 1.59
N TYR A 38 -22.96 -11.48 1.18
CA TYR A 38 -23.15 -11.82 -0.24
C TYR A 38 -23.37 -10.58 -1.13
N MET A 39 -23.99 -9.53 -0.57
CA MET A 39 -23.91 -8.16 -1.07
C MET A 39 -23.10 -7.31 -0.09
N ALA A 40 -21.91 -6.88 -0.53
CA ALA A 40 -21.06 -5.95 0.21
C ALA A 40 -21.13 -4.56 -0.45
N MET A 41 -21.67 -3.58 0.28
CA MET A 41 -21.90 -2.22 -0.23
C MET A 41 -21.18 -1.20 0.64
N ALA A 42 -20.37 -0.35 0.00
CA ALA A 42 -19.70 0.73 0.70
C ALA A 42 -20.73 1.70 1.30
N CYS A 43 -20.56 2.03 2.58
CA CYS A 43 -21.34 3.07 3.25
C CYS A 43 -20.63 4.43 3.10
N ASP A 44 -21.37 5.51 3.37
CA ASP A 44 -20.75 6.83 3.48
C ASP A 44 -19.84 6.85 4.73
N GLN A 45 -18.54 6.86 4.48
CA GLN A 45 -17.50 7.05 5.47
C GLN A 45 -16.52 8.07 4.90
N SER A 46 -16.76 9.34 5.18
CA SER A 46 -16.00 10.44 4.58
C SER A 46 -14.50 10.39 4.93
N GLU A 47 -14.14 9.78 6.08
CA GLU A 47 -12.76 9.53 6.48
C GLU A 47 -12.59 8.11 7.02
N PRO A 48 -11.47 7.43 6.68
CA PRO A 48 -11.17 6.12 7.25
C PRO A 48 -10.87 6.23 8.75
N ILE A 49 -11.42 5.31 9.54
CA ILE A 49 -11.09 5.19 10.96
C ILE A 49 -9.75 4.47 11.08
N ILE A 50 -8.75 5.13 11.66
CA ILE A 50 -7.40 4.58 11.81
C ILE A 50 -7.01 4.53 13.28
N VAL A 51 -6.80 3.33 13.82
CA VAL A 51 -6.36 3.12 15.20
C VAL A 51 -5.07 2.31 15.19
N ASN A 52 -3.99 2.89 15.73
CA ASN A 52 -2.66 2.25 15.81
C ASN A 52 -2.17 1.67 14.47
N GLY A 53 -2.45 2.37 13.36
CA GLY A 53 -2.05 1.93 12.02
C GLY A 53 -2.95 0.87 11.38
N THR A 54 -4.03 0.45 12.03
CA THR A 54 -5.08 -0.40 11.44
C THR A 54 -6.23 0.48 10.97
N VAL A 55 -6.65 0.29 9.72
CA VAL A 55 -7.80 0.93 9.09
C VAL A 55 -9.03 0.08 9.33
N TYR A 56 -10.16 0.72 9.64
CA TYR A 56 -11.46 0.11 9.83
C TYR A 56 -12.42 0.71 8.80
N ILE A 57 -12.95 -0.13 7.91
CA ILE A 57 -13.99 0.24 6.94
C ILE A 57 -15.27 -0.51 7.29
N TYR A 58 -16.30 0.24 7.63
CA TYR A 58 -17.63 -0.31 7.85
C TYR A 58 -18.41 -0.28 6.55
N TYR A 59 -19.07 -1.38 6.23
CA TYR A 59 -19.85 -1.52 5.00
C TYR A 59 -21.18 -2.23 5.29
N ALA A 60 -22.18 -1.99 4.45
CA ALA A 60 -23.45 -2.67 4.55
C ALA A 60 -23.33 -4.06 3.94
N ALA A 61 -23.82 -5.07 4.65
CA ALA A 61 -23.81 -6.46 4.26
C ALA A 61 -25.23 -7.01 4.23
N LEU A 62 -25.63 -7.59 3.11
CA LEU A 62 -26.91 -8.30 2.97
C LEU A 62 -26.66 -9.72 2.46
N ASN A 63 -27.48 -10.67 2.92
CA ASN A 63 -27.50 -12.04 2.41
C ASN A 63 -28.67 -12.26 1.44
N VAL A 64 -28.76 -11.41 0.43
CA VAL A 64 -29.73 -11.51 -0.66
C VAL A 64 -29.01 -11.22 -1.98
N PRO A 65 -29.48 -11.72 -3.12
CA PRO A 65 -28.90 -11.35 -4.41
C PRO A 65 -29.29 -9.91 -4.79
N HIS A 66 -28.49 -9.27 -5.66
CA HIS A 66 -28.73 -7.90 -6.10
C HIS A 66 -30.04 -7.74 -6.89
N ASP A 67 -30.53 -8.79 -7.53
CA ASP A 67 -31.80 -8.81 -8.27
C ASP A 67 -33.01 -9.25 -7.41
N PHE A 68 -32.87 -9.21 -6.09
CA PHE A 68 -33.91 -9.52 -5.12
C PHE A 68 -35.10 -8.54 -5.16
N ASP A 69 -36.31 -9.04 -4.92
CA ASP A 69 -37.51 -8.22 -4.73
C ASP A 69 -37.76 -7.95 -3.23
N PRO A 70 -37.52 -6.72 -2.75
CA PRO A 70 -37.67 -6.38 -1.33
C PRO A 70 -39.12 -6.45 -0.83
N ASN A 71 -40.11 -6.54 -1.72
CA ASN A 71 -41.51 -6.64 -1.31
C ASN A 71 -41.96 -8.08 -1.04
N VAL A 72 -41.16 -9.08 -1.42
CA VAL A 72 -41.54 -10.49 -1.40
C VAL A 72 -40.77 -11.28 -0.35
N GLU A 73 -39.49 -11.00 -0.18
CA GLU A 73 -38.65 -11.69 0.78
C GLU A 73 -38.04 -10.67 1.77
N GLY A 74 -37.85 -11.08 3.03
CA GLY A 74 -37.40 -10.15 4.08
C GLY A 74 -35.91 -9.82 3.96
N GLU A 75 -35.52 -8.60 4.31
CA GLU A 75 -34.11 -8.21 4.38
C GLU A 75 -33.45 -8.81 5.64
N ASN A 76 -32.38 -9.59 5.45
CA ASN A 76 -31.48 -9.97 6.53
C ASN A 76 -30.12 -9.33 6.28
N GLY A 77 -29.84 -8.26 7.03
CA GLY A 77 -28.73 -7.35 6.76
C GLY A 77 -28.14 -6.74 8.02
N GLY A 78 -26.96 -6.16 7.88
CA GLY A 78 -26.29 -5.47 8.99
C GLY A 78 -25.06 -4.68 8.56
N ALA A 79 -24.36 -4.15 9.56
CA ALA A 79 -23.05 -3.55 9.38
C ALA A 79 -21.97 -4.63 9.49
N ALA A 80 -21.03 -4.60 8.56
CA ALA A 80 -19.86 -5.46 8.52
C ALA A 80 -18.59 -4.61 8.61
N LEU A 81 -17.45 -5.26 8.85
CA LEU A 81 -16.17 -4.60 9.05
C LEU A 81 -15.07 -5.28 8.22
N ALA A 82 -14.33 -4.47 7.46
CA ALA A 82 -13.07 -4.85 6.86
C ALA A 82 -11.93 -4.12 7.57
N THR A 83 -10.84 -4.83 7.86
CA THR A 83 -9.62 -4.26 8.45
C THR A 83 -8.38 -4.56 7.61
N PHE A 84 -7.48 -3.59 7.54
CA PHE A 84 -6.17 -3.73 6.90
C PHE A 84 -5.23 -2.67 7.46
N LYS A 85 -3.92 -2.75 7.17
CA LYS A 85 -2.97 -1.75 7.66
C LYS A 85 -3.00 -0.47 6.82
N ARG A 86 -2.74 0.67 7.48
CA ARG A 86 -2.71 2.01 6.87
C ARG A 86 -1.87 2.01 5.60
N ASP A 87 -2.37 2.72 4.58
CA ASP A 87 -1.75 2.90 3.27
C ASP A 87 -1.55 1.61 2.44
N ARG A 88 -2.10 0.47 2.86
CA ARG A 88 -2.01 -0.82 2.13
C ARG A 88 -3.24 -1.15 1.28
N LEU A 89 -3.74 -0.16 0.53
CA LEU A 89 -4.86 -0.35 -0.40
C LEU A 89 -4.45 -1.11 -1.66
N VAL A 90 -3.24 -0.83 -2.17
CA VAL A 90 -2.68 -1.35 -3.42
C VAL A 90 -1.16 -1.40 -3.26
N SER A 91 -0.48 -2.31 -3.96
CA SER A 91 0.98 -2.34 -3.98
C SER A 91 1.56 -2.35 -5.39
N LEU A 92 2.77 -1.84 -5.51
CA LEU A 92 3.68 -2.19 -6.58
C LEU A 92 4.45 -3.43 -6.14
N GLN A 93 4.25 -4.54 -6.83
CA GLN A 93 4.83 -5.83 -6.48
C GLN A 93 5.82 -6.29 -7.55
N THR A 94 6.94 -6.90 -7.12
CA THR A 94 7.81 -7.66 -8.02
C THR A 94 7.10 -8.92 -8.54
N GLY A 95 7.22 -9.22 -9.83
CA GLY A 95 6.65 -10.45 -10.41
C GLY A 95 7.16 -11.75 -9.77
N GLU A 96 6.60 -12.88 -10.19
CA GLU A 96 6.89 -14.20 -9.65
C GLU A 96 8.38 -14.58 -9.65
N SER A 97 8.74 -15.60 -8.88
CA SER A 97 10.11 -16.09 -8.74
C SER A 97 10.78 -16.31 -10.10
N GLY A 98 11.81 -15.49 -10.40
CA GLY A 98 12.53 -15.50 -11.67
C GLY A 98 12.49 -14.17 -12.43
N SER A 99 11.58 -13.25 -12.07
CA SER A 99 11.31 -11.98 -12.76
C SER A 99 12.43 -10.92 -12.73
N GLY A 100 13.61 -11.24 -12.17
CA GLY A 100 14.73 -10.29 -12.09
C GLY A 100 14.45 -9.06 -11.20
N LEU A 101 15.25 -8.02 -11.39
CA LEU A 101 15.18 -6.76 -10.64
C LEU A 101 14.09 -5.84 -11.21
N CYS A 102 13.09 -5.49 -10.40
CA CYS A 102 12.09 -4.49 -10.76
C CYS A 102 12.63 -3.07 -10.49
N ARG A 103 12.32 -2.13 -11.40
CA ARG A 103 12.71 -0.72 -11.27
C ARG A 103 11.51 0.19 -11.48
N VAL A 104 11.23 1.02 -10.49
CA VAL A 104 10.14 2.02 -10.55
C VAL A 104 10.74 3.39 -10.33
N THR A 105 10.35 4.39 -11.12
CA THR A 105 10.78 5.79 -10.90
C THR A 105 9.59 6.71 -10.75
N THR A 106 9.65 7.62 -9.77
CA THR A 106 8.62 8.64 -9.57
C THR A 106 8.61 9.66 -10.71
N LYS A 107 7.48 10.38 -10.85
CA LYS A 107 7.51 11.72 -11.45
C LYS A 107 8.39 12.64 -10.58
N PRO A 108 8.97 13.72 -11.12
CA PRO A 108 9.70 14.68 -10.30
C PRO A 108 8.82 15.26 -9.20
N PHE A 109 9.40 15.49 -8.03
CA PHE A 109 8.75 16.20 -6.93
C PHE A 109 9.79 16.96 -6.10
N THR A 110 9.34 18.03 -5.45
CA THR A 110 10.18 18.80 -4.52
C THR A 110 10.25 18.08 -3.17
N VAL A 111 11.46 17.90 -2.63
CA VAL A 111 11.63 17.42 -1.26
C VAL A 111 11.20 18.51 -0.29
N ARG A 112 10.06 18.30 0.38
CA ARG A 112 9.45 19.27 1.31
C ARG A 112 9.69 18.94 2.77
N HIS A 113 10.06 17.70 3.07
CA HIS A 113 10.30 17.24 4.43
C HIS A 113 11.63 16.51 4.54
N SER A 114 12.17 16.48 5.75
CA SER A 114 13.54 16.05 6.03
C SER A 114 13.75 14.54 6.05
N LYS A 115 12.70 13.73 6.15
CA LYS A 115 12.76 12.26 6.23
C LYS A 115 11.87 11.61 5.19
N LEU A 116 12.26 10.40 4.78
CA LEU A 116 11.54 9.58 3.81
C LEU A 116 11.33 8.18 4.39
N TYR A 117 10.09 7.70 4.34
CA TYR A 117 9.68 6.38 4.82
C TYR A 117 8.99 5.59 3.72
N LEU A 118 9.17 4.28 3.72
CA LEU A 118 8.42 3.34 2.88
C LEU A 118 7.54 2.43 3.71
N ASN A 119 6.28 2.31 3.30
CA ASN A 119 5.42 1.20 3.70
C ASN A 119 5.66 0.06 2.71
N ALA A 120 6.29 -1.01 3.18
CA ALA A 120 6.79 -2.07 2.31
C ALA A 120 6.90 -3.41 3.05
N ALA A 121 6.79 -4.47 2.26
CA ALA A 121 7.04 -5.83 2.67
C ALA A 121 8.03 -6.49 1.71
N THR A 122 8.98 -7.25 2.24
CA THR A 122 9.88 -8.09 1.44
C THR A 122 9.88 -9.50 1.98
N TRP A 123 10.06 -10.50 1.12
CA TRP A 123 10.11 -11.90 1.52
C TRP A 123 11.37 -12.59 1.02
N MET A 124 11.72 -13.70 1.68
CA MET A 124 12.99 -14.41 1.48
C MET A 124 14.17 -13.41 1.56
N LYS A 125 15.15 -13.51 0.66
CA LYS A 125 16.28 -12.57 0.54
C LYS A 125 15.92 -11.36 -0.35
N GLY A 126 14.68 -10.89 -0.30
CA GLY A 126 14.21 -9.70 -1.02
C GLY A 126 14.83 -8.43 -0.45
N SER A 127 14.73 -7.33 -1.20
CA SER A 127 15.16 -6.01 -0.73
C SER A 127 14.59 -4.89 -1.58
N ILE A 128 14.52 -3.69 -0.99
CA ILE A 128 14.31 -2.44 -1.71
C ILE A 128 15.52 -1.54 -1.48
N ARG A 129 16.04 -0.92 -2.55
CA ARG A 129 17.03 0.17 -2.49
C ARG A 129 16.49 1.38 -3.23
N VAL A 130 16.86 2.57 -2.77
CA VAL A 130 16.36 3.83 -3.31
C VAL A 130 17.52 4.69 -3.80
N GLU A 131 17.43 5.16 -5.03
CA GLU A 131 18.37 6.13 -5.60
C GLU A 131 17.65 7.45 -5.82
N ALA A 132 18.30 8.56 -5.47
CA ALA A 132 17.83 9.89 -5.85
C ALA A 132 18.50 10.33 -7.16
N LEU A 133 17.67 10.75 -8.11
CA LEU A 133 18.08 11.33 -9.36
C LEU A 133 17.69 12.81 -9.39
N THR A 134 18.47 13.61 -10.09
CA THR A 134 18.04 14.94 -10.53
C THR A 134 16.80 14.83 -11.43
N ARG A 135 16.11 15.96 -11.65
CA ARG A 135 15.01 16.06 -12.62
C ARG A 135 15.36 15.46 -13.99
N ASP A 136 16.61 15.67 -14.42
CA ASP A 136 17.20 15.26 -15.70
C ASP A 136 17.83 13.86 -15.68
N TRP A 137 17.40 13.00 -14.75
CA TRP A 137 17.80 11.59 -14.66
C TRP A 137 19.27 11.32 -14.33
N ARG A 138 20.01 12.33 -13.87
CA ARG A 138 21.40 12.13 -13.39
C ARG A 138 21.40 11.68 -11.92
N PRO A 139 22.15 10.63 -11.55
CA PRO A 139 22.33 10.25 -10.15
C PRO A 139 22.90 11.39 -9.31
N ILE A 140 22.37 11.58 -8.10
CA ILE A 140 22.86 12.57 -7.15
C ILE A 140 23.98 11.91 -6.32
N PRO A 141 25.21 12.45 -6.30
CA PRO A 141 26.28 11.90 -5.47
C PRO A 141 25.89 11.82 -3.99
N GLY A 142 26.16 10.69 -3.34
CA GLY A 142 25.71 10.42 -1.97
C GLY A 142 24.35 9.74 -1.88
N PHE A 143 23.57 9.73 -2.97
CA PHE A 143 22.22 9.18 -3.05
C PHE A 143 22.07 8.10 -4.12
N THR A 144 23.16 7.45 -4.50
CA THR A 144 23.18 6.42 -5.56
C THR A 144 22.72 5.06 -5.02
N GLU A 145 22.29 4.15 -5.89
CA GLU A 145 21.87 2.79 -5.50
C GLU A 145 22.93 2.01 -4.70
N PRO A 146 24.24 2.03 -5.07
CA PRO A 146 25.27 1.35 -4.28
C PRO A 146 25.54 1.99 -2.90
N GLN A 147 25.07 3.22 -2.71
CA GLN A 147 25.13 3.93 -1.44
C GLN A 147 23.83 3.78 -0.64
N ALA A 148 22.75 3.27 -1.22
CA ALA A 148 21.49 3.07 -0.53
C ALA A 148 21.59 1.89 0.45
N LEU A 149 21.08 2.07 1.67
CA LEU A 149 20.90 0.99 2.62
C LEU A 149 19.71 0.12 2.21
N GLY A 150 19.81 -1.19 2.47
CA GLY A 150 18.80 -2.15 2.04
C GLY A 150 17.61 -2.14 2.99
N ILE A 151 16.40 -2.07 2.44
CA ILE A 151 15.15 -2.20 3.20
C ILE A 151 14.64 -3.63 3.10
N GLN A 152 14.41 -4.26 4.26
CA GLN A 152 13.91 -5.63 4.37
C GLN A 152 12.86 -5.80 5.48
N GLY A 153 12.01 -6.81 5.30
CA GLY A 153 10.90 -7.23 6.14
C GLY A 153 9.63 -6.42 5.94
N ASP A 154 8.67 -6.58 6.84
CA ASP A 154 7.31 -6.05 6.73
C ASP A 154 7.06 -4.97 7.80
N ALA A 155 6.93 -3.72 7.35
CA ALA A 155 6.72 -2.57 8.23
C ALA A 155 5.99 -1.42 7.52
N LEU A 156 5.34 -0.56 8.30
CA LEU A 156 4.63 0.62 7.78
C LEU A 156 5.56 1.80 7.50
N ASP A 157 6.71 1.87 8.18
CA ASP A 157 7.54 3.06 8.22
C ASP A 157 9.04 2.71 8.17
N HIS A 158 9.48 2.03 7.11
CA HIS A 158 10.90 1.78 6.85
C HIS A 158 11.64 3.08 6.52
N PRO A 159 12.64 3.52 7.31
CA PRO A 159 13.39 4.72 6.98
C PRO A 159 14.27 4.49 5.75
N VAL A 160 14.20 5.40 4.78
CA VAL A 160 15.09 5.39 3.62
C VAL A 160 16.37 6.13 3.98
N ARG A 161 17.49 5.42 3.89
CA ARG A 161 18.82 5.92 4.26
C ARG A 161 19.85 5.53 3.20
N TRP A 162 20.90 6.33 3.11
CA TRP A 162 22.11 6.03 2.38
C TRP A 162 23.27 5.89 3.37
N LYS A 163 24.44 5.46 2.89
CA LYS A 163 25.68 5.35 3.66
C LYS A 163 25.97 6.62 4.45
N ASP A 164 26.70 6.46 5.56
CA ASP A 164 27.05 7.55 6.48
C ASP A 164 25.80 8.24 7.08
N ASN A 165 24.70 7.51 7.20
CA ASN A 165 23.41 7.95 7.73
C ASN A 165 22.78 9.14 6.96
N ILE A 166 23.13 9.28 5.68
CA ILE A 166 22.55 10.30 4.81
C ILE A 166 21.05 10.03 4.61
N ASP A 167 20.25 11.10 4.59
CA ASP A 167 18.83 11.10 4.28
C ASP A 167 18.45 12.27 3.36
N VAL A 168 17.15 12.37 3.06
CA VAL A 168 16.61 13.38 2.15
C VAL A 168 16.69 14.81 2.71
N SER A 169 17.09 15.04 3.96
CA SER A 169 17.26 16.39 4.52
C SER A 169 18.29 17.23 3.73
N LYS A 170 19.32 16.59 3.15
CA LYS A 170 20.32 17.26 2.29
C LYS A 170 19.78 17.64 0.90
N LEU A 171 18.56 17.21 0.59
CA LEU A 171 17.86 17.47 -0.66
C LEU A 171 16.65 18.40 -0.49
N LEU A 172 16.42 18.96 0.70
CA LEU A 172 15.34 19.91 0.96
C LEU A 172 15.31 21.04 -0.09
N GLY A 173 14.11 21.32 -0.59
CA GLY A 173 13.87 22.33 -1.63
C GLY A 173 14.30 21.93 -3.05
N LYS A 174 14.99 20.80 -3.23
CA LYS A 174 15.39 20.32 -4.56
C LYS A 174 14.26 19.52 -5.19
N GLU A 175 14.10 19.68 -6.51
CA GLU A 175 13.26 18.80 -7.31
C GLU A 175 14.05 17.57 -7.73
N ILE A 176 13.57 16.38 -7.34
CA ILE A 176 14.25 15.10 -7.57
C ILE A 176 13.28 14.06 -8.13
N ARG A 177 13.83 12.94 -8.59
CA ARG A 177 13.11 11.68 -8.77
C ARG A 177 13.67 10.65 -7.81
N LEU A 178 12.83 9.73 -7.35
CA LEU A 178 13.28 8.54 -6.65
C LEU A 178 13.15 7.34 -7.56
N LYS A 179 14.21 6.56 -7.68
CA LYS A 179 14.25 5.29 -8.39
C LYS A 179 14.39 4.15 -7.39
N PHE A 180 13.39 3.30 -7.34
CA PHE A 180 13.31 2.12 -6.50
C PHE A 180 13.84 0.92 -7.25
N TYR A 181 14.70 0.16 -6.60
CA TYR A 181 15.26 -1.10 -7.07
C TYR A 181 14.73 -2.21 -6.15
N MET A 182 13.89 -3.09 -6.68
CA MET A 182 13.08 -3.99 -5.88
C MET A 182 13.29 -5.45 -6.29
N THR A 183 13.50 -6.33 -5.31
CA THR A 183 13.55 -7.79 -5.48
C THR A 183 12.68 -8.45 -4.42
N ARG A 184 11.76 -9.35 -4.82
CA ARG A 184 10.86 -10.07 -3.90
C ARG A 184 10.24 -9.12 -2.86
N ALA A 185 9.60 -8.07 -3.37
CA ALA A 185 9.13 -6.95 -2.56
C ALA A 185 7.78 -6.42 -3.05
N ARG A 186 7.03 -5.85 -2.10
CA ARG A 186 5.86 -5.01 -2.29
C ARG A 186 6.14 -3.64 -1.70
N MET A 187 5.81 -2.59 -2.45
CA MET A 187 5.81 -1.21 -1.95
C MET A 187 4.39 -0.66 -2.02
N TYR A 188 3.87 -0.24 -0.87
CA TYR A 188 2.52 0.25 -0.70
C TYR A 188 2.45 1.77 -0.80
N ALA A 189 3.35 2.45 -0.08
CA ALA A 189 3.38 3.91 -0.03
C ALA A 189 4.79 4.44 0.24
N MET A 190 4.99 5.70 -0.13
CA MET A 190 6.13 6.51 0.29
C MET A 190 5.61 7.75 1.03
N THR A 191 6.26 8.10 2.15
CA THR A 191 5.88 9.26 2.96
C THR A 191 7.09 10.14 3.22
N LEU A 192 6.97 11.42 2.91
CA LEU A 192 7.87 12.45 3.40
C LEU A 192 7.35 12.98 4.75
N SER A 193 8.23 13.14 5.73
CA SER A 193 7.88 13.57 7.09
C SER A 193 9.00 14.39 7.72
N ASP A 194 8.66 15.31 8.63
CA ASP A 194 9.65 15.96 9.50
C ASP A 194 9.79 15.25 10.87
N GLU A 195 8.74 14.53 11.26
CA GLU A 195 8.72 13.73 12.48
C GLU A 195 9.40 12.37 12.30
N ASP A 196 10.02 11.88 13.38
CA ASP A 196 10.50 10.51 13.43
C ASP A 196 9.32 9.54 13.54
N ARG A 197 9.23 8.63 12.57
CA ARG A 197 8.30 7.51 12.61
C ARG A 197 9.04 6.27 13.09
N LYS A 198 8.48 5.60 14.10
CA LYS A 198 8.95 4.26 14.50
C LYS A 198 8.74 3.32 13.33
N LEU A 199 9.59 2.30 13.19
CA LEU A 199 9.55 1.32 12.10
C LEU A 199 8.15 0.72 11.87
N ASN A 200 7.36 0.58 12.94
CA ASN A 200 5.98 0.09 12.93
C ASN A 200 5.90 -1.27 12.20
N ALA A 201 6.54 -2.28 12.79
CA ALA A 201 6.47 -3.66 12.30
C ALA A 201 5.01 -4.10 12.22
N VAL A 202 4.66 -4.79 11.14
CA VAL A 202 3.31 -5.28 10.93
C VAL A 202 3.11 -6.57 11.72
N ASP A 203 1.96 -6.71 12.38
CA ASP A 203 1.61 -7.95 13.10
C ASP A 203 1.46 -9.12 12.12
N SER A 204 1.82 -10.32 12.56
CA SER A 204 1.89 -11.51 11.69
C SER A 204 0.57 -11.87 11.00
N GLU A 205 -0.57 -11.52 11.60
CA GLU A 205 -1.90 -11.74 10.99
C GLU A 205 -2.13 -10.92 9.72
N TYR A 206 -1.43 -9.77 9.57
CA TYR A 206 -1.46 -8.88 8.41
C TYR A 206 -0.25 -9.07 7.49
N HIS A 207 0.59 -10.08 7.74
CA HIS A 207 1.71 -10.39 6.85
C HIS A 207 1.20 -10.93 5.53
N ASP A 208 1.76 -10.36 4.48
CA ASP A 208 1.55 -10.77 3.09
C ASP A 208 2.00 -12.21 2.81
N ASP A 209 3.12 -12.60 3.41
CA ASP A 209 3.71 -13.94 3.29
C ASP A 209 3.84 -14.54 4.70
N LYS A 210 2.91 -15.44 5.03
CA LYS A 210 2.84 -16.10 6.33
C LYS A 210 3.99 -17.09 6.59
N GLN A 211 4.79 -17.42 5.56
CA GLN A 211 5.86 -18.42 5.64
C GLN A 211 7.28 -17.82 5.54
N ALA A 212 7.42 -16.51 5.29
CA ALA A 212 8.72 -15.84 5.12
C ALA A 212 9.26 -15.17 6.40
N ASP A 213 10.57 -14.91 6.43
CA ASP A 213 11.20 -14.03 7.42
C ASP A 213 10.82 -12.57 7.13
N SER A 214 9.64 -12.18 7.61
CA SER A 214 9.06 -10.84 7.47
C SER A 214 9.52 -9.86 8.55
N SER A 215 10.49 -10.26 9.40
CA SER A 215 11.01 -9.40 10.47
C SER A 215 11.74 -8.20 9.86
N PRO A 216 11.34 -6.96 10.17
CA PRO A 216 11.94 -5.80 9.55
C PRO A 216 13.37 -5.58 10.05
N LYS A 217 14.29 -5.35 9.11
CA LYS A 217 15.73 -5.19 9.36
C LYS A 217 16.25 -4.00 8.58
N LEU A 218 17.04 -3.17 9.25
CA LEU A 218 17.88 -2.17 8.60
C LEU A 218 19.26 -2.81 8.39
N ILE A 219 19.70 -2.85 7.12
CA ILE A 219 21.01 -3.39 6.73
C ILE A 219 21.89 -2.26 6.20
#